data_AF-A0A430I1V5-F1
#
_entry.id   AF-A0A430I1V5-F1
#
_cell.length_a   1.000
_cell.length_b   1.000
_cell.length_c   1.000
_cell.angle_alpha   90.00
_cell.angle_beta   90.00
_cell.angle_gamma   90.00
#
_symmetry.space_group_name_H-M   'P 1'
#
loop_
_entity.id
_entity.type
_entity.pdbx_description
1 polymer ?
#
loop_
_entity_poly.entity_id
_entity_poly.type
_entity_poly.pdbx_seq_one_letter_code
_entity_poly.pdbx_strand_id
1 'polypeptide(L)'
;MSDNSPSLPIISLATLLGRSGEAERAAEIIRLREVTHTIGFFYLADHGVPEELQQQLFDAARRFFALPKEAKQEISNLNNPHYRGYAELGDERTQGLVDWREQIDYGADRAAETGGLTTHPWRVLEGPNPWPTTVPELKDLVNQWLDTLTEVGLDLLRAWAESLGQEPDFFDGHFTRPYPLLKLAHYPGHDGSQSGQGVGAHHDPGVLTLLLPEQGSAGLQVENEGGWIDVEPLPNHFVVNIGELLEAATDGYLKATPHRVLPPGPGTSRYSIPYFLAPNLDSRFPRVPLPGELAAVAPGRGRDMHGEEIFDISGRNTLKARLRAHPETTARYHADLAASLA
;
A
#
# COMPACT_ATOMS: atom_id res chain seq x y z
N MET A 1 -9.54 -33.67 1.08
CA MET A 1 -10.56 -32.60 1.12
C MET A 1 -9.76 -31.35 1.37
N SER A 2 -9.52 -30.53 0.35
CA SER A 2 -8.92 -29.22 0.57
C SER A 2 -9.87 -28.43 1.45
N ASP A 3 -9.38 -27.93 2.59
CA ASP A 3 -10.13 -27.04 3.44
C ASP A 3 -10.52 -25.82 2.59
N ASN A 4 -11.83 -25.60 2.40
CA ASN A 4 -12.36 -24.56 1.51
C ASN A 4 -12.47 -23.20 2.23
N SER A 5 -11.76 -23.07 3.35
CA SER A 5 -11.70 -21.87 4.17
C SER A 5 -10.73 -20.86 3.54
N PRO A 6 -11.05 -19.55 3.55
CA PRO A 6 -10.15 -18.53 3.02
C PRO A 6 -8.81 -18.55 3.77
N SER A 7 -7.71 -18.26 3.07
CA SER A 7 -6.35 -18.30 3.65
C SER A 7 -6.08 -17.18 4.67
N LEU A 8 -6.93 -16.16 4.71
CA LEU A 8 -6.92 -15.08 5.69
C LEU A 8 -8.33 -14.87 6.26
N PRO A 9 -8.45 -14.31 7.49
CA PRO A 9 -9.74 -13.92 8.03
C PRO A 9 -10.43 -12.86 7.18
N ILE A 10 -11.76 -12.88 7.13
CA ILE A 10 -12.59 -11.87 6.45
C ILE A 10 -13.19 -10.91 7.48
N ILE A 11 -12.99 -9.61 7.31
CA ILE A 11 -13.60 -8.53 8.10
C ILE A 11 -14.60 -7.75 7.23
N SER A 12 -15.76 -7.39 7.76
CA SER A 12 -16.81 -6.63 7.07
C SER A 12 -16.77 -5.15 7.45
N LEU A 13 -16.50 -4.26 6.48
CA LEU A 13 -16.52 -2.81 6.74
C LEU A 13 -17.91 -2.32 7.16
N ALA A 14 -18.95 -2.82 6.49
CA ALA A 14 -20.32 -2.47 6.84
C ALA A 14 -20.66 -2.81 8.31
N THR A 15 -20.15 -3.94 8.81
CA THR A 15 -20.32 -4.36 10.21
C THR A 15 -19.54 -3.43 11.15
N LEU A 16 -18.28 -3.07 10.83
CA LEU A 16 -17.50 -2.09 11.61
C LEU A 16 -18.19 -0.72 11.69
N LEU A 17 -18.89 -0.33 10.62
CA LEU A 17 -19.68 0.91 10.55
C LEU A 17 -21.06 0.79 11.21
N GLY A 18 -21.36 -0.31 11.91
CA GLY A 18 -22.62 -0.49 12.64
C GLY A 18 -23.84 -0.83 11.79
N ARG A 19 -23.66 -1.17 10.51
CA ARG A 19 -24.77 -1.51 9.61
C ARG A 19 -25.41 -2.88 9.91
N SER A 20 -24.76 -3.69 10.74
CA SER A 20 -25.21 -5.03 11.14
C SER A 20 -25.80 -5.09 12.54
N GLY A 21 -25.83 -3.97 13.28
CA GLY A 21 -26.22 -3.93 14.70
C GLY A 21 -25.04 -3.71 15.65
N GLU A 22 -25.32 -3.19 16.85
CA GLU A 22 -24.28 -2.80 17.81
C GLU A 22 -23.50 -3.99 18.37
N ALA A 23 -24.18 -5.13 18.60
CA ALA A 23 -23.54 -6.33 19.13
C ALA A 23 -22.54 -6.93 18.11
N GLU A 24 -22.96 -7.01 16.84
CA GLU A 24 -22.16 -7.47 15.71
C GLU A 24 -20.98 -6.52 15.46
N ARG A 25 -21.21 -5.20 15.53
CA ARG A 25 -20.16 -4.19 15.43
C ARG A 25 -19.10 -4.35 16.51
N ALA A 26 -19.51 -4.45 17.77
CA ALA A 26 -18.59 -4.61 18.89
C ALA A 26 -17.75 -5.89 18.76
N ALA A 27 -18.36 -6.99 18.32
CA ALA A 27 -17.63 -8.23 18.04
C ALA A 27 -16.62 -8.08 16.89
N GLU A 28 -17.00 -7.38 15.81
CA GLU A 28 -16.12 -7.18 14.66
C GLU A 28 -14.95 -6.23 14.96
N ILE A 29 -15.15 -5.21 15.82
CA ILE A 29 -14.06 -4.34 16.33
C ILE A 29 -13.01 -5.16 17.09
N ILE A 30 -13.44 -6.09 17.95
CA ILE A 30 -12.54 -7.00 18.67
C ILE A 30 -11.80 -7.90 17.68
N ARG A 31 -12.52 -8.46 16.71
CA ARG A 31 -11.97 -9.36 15.70
C ARG A 31 -10.96 -8.67 14.79
N LEU A 32 -11.21 -7.43 14.39
CA LEU A 32 -10.27 -6.59 13.65
C LEU A 32 -8.94 -6.48 14.41
N ARG A 33 -8.98 -6.15 15.70
CA ARG A 33 -7.79 -6.07 16.55
C ARG A 33 -7.04 -7.40 16.63
N GLU A 34 -7.75 -8.49 16.91
CA GLU A 34 -7.13 -9.82 17.07
C GLU A 34 -6.43 -10.26 15.78
N VAL A 35 -7.10 -10.13 14.63
CA VAL A 35 -6.52 -10.51 13.33
C VAL A 35 -5.30 -9.66 13.00
N THR A 36 -5.35 -8.36 13.27
CA THR A 36 -4.24 -7.44 12.97
C THR A 36 -3.10 -7.50 13.99
N HIS A 37 -3.35 -8.01 15.19
CA HIS A 37 -2.32 -8.36 16.17
C HIS A 37 -1.59 -9.65 15.81
N THR A 38 -2.32 -10.68 15.37
CA THR A 38 -1.73 -12.01 15.08
C THR A 38 -1.07 -12.07 13.70
N ILE A 39 -1.78 -11.64 12.65
CA ILE A 39 -1.35 -11.82 11.25
C ILE A 39 -1.04 -10.48 10.59
N GLY A 40 -1.76 -9.40 10.92
CA GLY A 40 -1.57 -8.12 10.25
C GLY A 40 -2.14 -8.04 8.83
N PHE A 41 -2.82 -9.10 8.37
CA PHE A 41 -3.47 -9.22 7.06
C PHE A 41 -4.89 -9.80 7.19
N PHE A 42 -5.81 -9.34 6.35
CA PHE A 42 -7.17 -9.86 6.25
C PHE A 42 -7.80 -9.52 4.89
N TYR A 43 -8.89 -10.20 4.55
CA TYR A 43 -9.78 -9.75 3.47
C TYR A 43 -10.82 -8.78 4.01
N LEU A 44 -11.03 -7.67 3.33
CA LEU A 44 -12.10 -6.71 3.62
C LEU A 44 -13.28 -6.96 2.69
N ALA A 45 -14.43 -7.28 3.27
CA ALA A 45 -15.73 -7.40 2.61
C ALA A 45 -16.60 -6.16 2.86
N ASP A 46 -17.70 -6.05 2.11
CA ASP A 46 -18.74 -5.03 2.31
C ASP A 46 -18.21 -3.58 2.35
N HIS A 47 -17.12 -3.32 1.63
CA HIS A 47 -16.39 -2.05 1.65
C HIS A 47 -17.10 -0.90 0.92
N GLY A 48 -18.17 -1.19 0.18
CA GLY A 48 -18.96 -0.18 -0.52
C GLY A 48 -18.34 0.43 -1.79
N VAL A 49 -17.07 0.15 -2.09
CA VAL A 49 -16.44 0.50 -3.38
C VAL A 49 -17.19 -0.17 -4.55
N PRO A 50 -17.71 0.59 -5.53
CA PRO A 50 -18.49 0.02 -6.64
C PRO A 50 -17.67 -0.94 -7.50
N GLU A 51 -18.20 -2.14 -7.77
CA GLU A 51 -17.56 -3.13 -8.66
C GLU A 51 -17.35 -2.60 -10.08
N GLU A 52 -18.23 -1.71 -10.56
CA GLU A 52 -18.07 -1.05 -11.86
C GLU A 52 -16.78 -0.21 -11.92
N LEU A 53 -16.45 0.54 -10.86
CA LEU A 53 -15.23 1.33 -10.79
C LEU A 53 -13.99 0.42 -10.77
N GLN A 54 -14.05 -0.69 -10.03
CA GLN A 54 -12.99 -1.70 -10.00
C GLN A 54 -12.71 -2.26 -11.41
N GLN A 55 -13.77 -2.65 -12.12
CA GLN A 55 -13.68 -3.20 -13.46
C GLN A 55 -13.15 -2.16 -14.48
N GLN A 56 -13.68 -0.93 -14.45
CA GLN A 56 -13.22 0.15 -15.32
C GLN A 56 -11.73 0.45 -15.14
N LEU A 57 -11.24 0.45 -13.89
CA LEU A 57 -9.83 0.69 -13.60
C LEU A 57 -8.94 -0.47 -14.08
N PHE A 58 -9.35 -1.72 -13.91
CA PHE A 58 -8.64 -2.87 -14.50
C PHE A 58 -8.62 -2.81 -16.04
N ASP A 59 -9.73 -2.45 -16.68
CA ASP A 59 -9.79 -2.36 -18.15
C ASP A 59 -8.95 -1.20 -18.69
N ALA A 60 -8.89 -0.08 -17.98
CA ALA A 60 -7.99 1.02 -18.30
C ALA A 60 -6.51 0.62 -18.13
N ALA A 61 -6.17 -0.08 -17.05
CA ALA A 61 -4.83 -0.61 -16.82
C ALA A 61 -4.42 -1.58 -17.94
N ARG A 62 -5.26 -2.57 -18.28
CA ARG A 62 -5.00 -3.53 -19.37
C ARG A 62 -4.76 -2.83 -20.71
N ARG A 63 -5.59 -1.83 -21.04
CA ARG A 63 -5.40 -1.05 -22.27
C ARG A 63 -4.09 -0.28 -22.27
N PHE A 64 -3.72 0.35 -21.16
CA PHE A 64 -2.45 1.04 -21.05
C PHE A 64 -1.26 0.07 -21.21
N PHE A 65 -1.25 -1.05 -20.48
CA PHE A 65 -0.12 -1.99 -20.51
C PHE A 65 0.03 -2.72 -21.85
N ALA A 66 -1.07 -2.83 -22.62
CA ALA A 66 -1.06 -3.34 -23.99
C ALA A 66 -0.51 -2.35 -25.04
N LEU A 67 -0.25 -1.09 -24.68
CA LEU A 67 0.33 -0.11 -25.61
C LEU A 67 1.78 -0.44 -25.99
N PRO A 68 2.25 0.02 -27.16
CA PRO A 68 3.67 0.01 -27.50
C PRO A 68 4.50 0.73 -26.44
N LYS A 69 5.74 0.26 -26.22
CA LYS A 69 6.66 0.79 -25.21
C LYS A 69 6.80 2.31 -25.31
N GLU A 70 6.90 2.85 -26.51
CA GLU A 70 7.08 4.28 -26.76
C GLU A 70 5.91 5.11 -26.24
N ALA A 71 4.68 4.60 -26.32
CA ALA A 71 3.49 5.27 -25.79
C ALA A 71 3.44 5.18 -24.26
N LYS A 72 3.84 4.05 -23.66
CA LYS A 72 3.93 3.93 -22.19
C LYS A 72 4.97 4.88 -21.59
N GLN A 73 6.08 5.07 -22.30
CA GLN A 73 7.17 5.98 -21.90
C GLN A 73 6.79 7.48 -21.92
N GLU A 74 5.64 7.86 -22.49
CA GLU A 74 5.08 9.22 -22.41
C GLU A 74 5.02 9.71 -20.96
N ILE A 75 4.62 8.83 -20.04
CA ILE A 75 4.45 9.13 -18.63
C ILE A 75 5.55 8.52 -17.75
N SER A 76 6.75 8.28 -18.30
CA SER A 76 7.88 7.66 -17.59
C SER A 76 8.16 8.35 -16.25
N ASN A 77 8.32 7.55 -15.18
CA ASN A 77 8.70 8.04 -13.84
C ASN A 77 10.08 8.72 -13.84
N LEU A 78 10.97 8.35 -14.77
CA LEU A 78 12.28 8.97 -14.94
C LEU A 78 12.17 10.44 -15.36
N ASN A 79 11.00 10.88 -15.84
CA ASN A 79 10.73 12.26 -16.22
C ASN A 79 9.92 13.03 -15.16
N ASN A 80 9.69 12.44 -13.98
CA ASN A 80 8.91 13.04 -12.91
C ASN A 80 9.71 13.07 -11.57
N PRO A 81 10.06 14.25 -11.03
CA PRO A 81 10.84 14.34 -9.79
C PRO A 81 10.05 13.91 -8.54
N HIS A 82 8.75 13.65 -8.65
CA HIS A 82 7.88 13.26 -7.54
C HIS A 82 7.63 11.75 -7.49
N TYR A 83 8.42 10.96 -8.23
CA TYR A 83 8.34 9.49 -8.29
C TYR A 83 6.96 8.96 -8.76
N ARG A 84 6.31 9.69 -9.68
CA ARG A 84 5.03 9.30 -10.29
C ARG A 84 5.23 8.94 -11.75
N GLY A 85 4.38 8.04 -12.27
CA GLY A 85 4.39 7.63 -13.66
C GLY A 85 4.78 6.18 -13.89
N TYR A 86 4.96 5.83 -15.16
CA TYR A 86 5.26 4.49 -15.62
C TYR A 86 6.70 4.09 -15.29
N ALA A 87 6.84 2.93 -14.65
CA ALA A 87 8.09 2.22 -14.45
C ALA A 87 8.07 0.95 -15.32
N GLU A 88 9.08 0.77 -16.16
CA GLU A 88 9.21 -0.37 -17.03
C GLU A 88 9.54 -1.65 -16.26
N LEU A 89 9.26 -2.79 -16.90
CA LEU A 89 9.68 -4.08 -16.40
C LEU A 89 11.18 -4.07 -16.08
N GLY A 90 11.47 -4.18 -14.78
CA GLY A 90 12.82 -4.26 -14.26
C GLY A 90 13.38 -2.97 -13.63
N ASP A 91 12.63 -1.87 -13.67
CA ASP A 91 13.06 -0.57 -13.14
C ASP A 91 13.05 -0.52 -11.60
N GLU A 92 12.08 -1.17 -10.96
CA GLU A 92 11.98 -1.23 -9.50
C GLU A 92 12.77 -2.38 -8.90
N ARG A 93 13.27 -2.14 -7.67
CA ARG A 93 14.02 -3.12 -6.90
C ARG A 93 13.44 -3.30 -5.51
N THR A 94 13.25 -4.55 -5.12
CA THR A 94 12.93 -4.94 -3.74
C THR A 94 14.05 -5.82 -3.21
N GLN A 95 14.58 -5.47 -2.02
CA GLN A 95 15.77 -6.11 -1.44
C GLN A 95 16.99 -6.19 -2.39
N GLY A 96 17.13 -5.18 -3.26
CA GLY A 96 18.24 -5.06 -4.22
C GLY A 96 18.11 -5.92 -5.48
N LEU A 97 17.11 -6.81 -5.53
CA LEU A 97 16.77 -7.63 -6.70
C LEU A 97 15.71 -6.93 -7.55
N VAL A 98 15.72 -7.25 -8.85
CA VAL A 98 14.78 -6.70 -9.82
C VAL A 98 13.40 -7.32 -9.63
N ASP A 99 12.36 -6.49 -9.62
CA ASP A 99 10.96 -6.91 -9.54
C ASP A 99 10.42 -7.23 -10.95
N TRP A 100 9.86 -8.43 -11.15
CA TRP A 100 9.25 -8.83 -12.42
C TRP A 100 7.82 -8.28 -12.57
N ARG A 101 7.75 -6.95 -12.68
CA ARG A 101 6.54 -6.20 -13.00
C ARG A 101 6.87 -4.92 -13.74
N GLU A 102 5.93 -4.47 -14.57
CA GLU A 102 5.82 -3.06 -14.96
C GLU A 102 4.67 -2.42 -14.15
N GLN A 103 4.72 -1.11 -13.93
CA GLN A 103 3.69 -0.43 -13.14
C GLN A 103 3.53 1.04 -13.48
N ILE A 104 2.47 1.66 -12.97
CA ILE A 104 2.28 3.11 -12.95
C ILE A 104 2.04 3.56 -11.51
N ASP A 105 2.86 4.48 -11.00
CA ASP A 105 2.65 5.14 -9.69
C ASP A 105 1.83 6.43 -9.86
N TYR A 106 0.70 6.53 -9.15
CA TYR A 106 -0.10 7.75 -9.05
C TYR A 106 -0.31 8.16 -7.60
N GLY A 107 -0.51 9.44 -7.33
CA GLY A 107 -0.91 9.93 -6.00
C GLY A 107 -1.94 11.02 -6.08
N ALA A 108 -2.08 11.79 -5.00
CA ALA A 108 -2.91 12.98 -5.04
C ALA A 108 -2.35 13.99 -6.09
N ASP A 109 -3.15 14.32 -7.10
CA ASP A 109 -2.75 15.22 -8.19
C ASP A 109 -2.71 16.67 -7.69
N ARG A 110 -1.52 17.10 -7.27
CA ARG A 110 -1.30 18.39 -6.59
C ARG A 110 -0.21 19.19 -7.28
N ALA A 111 -0.20 20.50 -7.08
CA ALA A 111 0.94 21.31 -7.48
C ALA A 111 2.21 20.88 -6.73
N ALA A 112 3.36 20.96 -7.39
CA ALA A 112 4.64 20.67 -6.78
C ALA A 112 4.89 21.58 -5.57
N GLU A 113 5.30 21.01 -4.44
CA GLU A 113 5.67 21.79 -3.26
C GLU A 113 7.12 22.28 -3.40
N THR A 114 7.30 23.60 -3.39
CA THR A 114 8.62 24.22 -3.54
C THR A 114 9.12 24.86 -2.25
N GLY A 115 8.27 24.96 -1.22
CA GLY A 115 8.58 25.65 0.03
C GLY A 115 9.23 24.75 1.08
N GLY A 116 10.36 25.20 1.63
CA GLY A 116 10.95 24.62 2.84
C GLY A 116 11.68 23.29 2.65
N LEU A 117 12.01 22.90 1.42
CA LEU A 117 12.64 21.61 1.08
C LEU A 117 13.96 21.33 1.82
N THR A 118 14.71 22.35 2.24
CA THR A 118 15.91 22.17 3.07
C THR A 118 15.60 21.62 4.45
N THR A 119 14.44 21.98 5.01
CA THR A 119 14.00 21.58 6.36
C THR A 119 13.00 20.42 6.34
N HIS A 120 12.24 20.30 5.25
CA HIS A 120 11.20 19.30 5.04
C HIS A 120 11.40 18.65 3.67
N PRO A 121 12.52 17.93 3.45
CA PRO A 121 12.89 17.44 2.12
C PRO A 121 11.90 16.44 1.53
N TRP A 122 11.12 15.75 2.35
CA TRP A 122 10.08 14.83 1.91
C TRP A 122 8.95 15.49 1.11
N ARG A 123 8.80 16.82 1.19
CA ARG A 123 7.82 17.55 0.38
C ARG A 123 8.09 17.46 -1.13
N VAL A 124 9.29 17.06 -1.56
CA VAL A 124 9.56 16.75 -2.98
C VAL A 124 8.68 15.63 -3.53
N LEU A 125 8.04 14.84 -2.67
CA LEU A 125 7.10 13.79 -3.05
C LEU A 125 5.72 14.32 -3.48
N GLU A 126 5.41 15.59 -3.19
CA GLU A 126 4.18 16.26 -3.62
C GLU A 126 4.39 16.89 -5.00
N GLY A 127 3.55 16.51 -5.95
CA GLY A 127 3.53 17.11 -7.27
C GLY A 127 2.56 16.41 -8.22
N PRO A 128 2.50 16.88 -9.47
CA PRO A 128 1.47 16.45 -10.41
C PRO A 128 1.72 15.03 -10.92
N ASN A 129 0.65 14.31 -11.19
CA ASN A 129 0.70 13.03 -11.88
C ASN A 129 0.94 13.24 -13.39
N PRO A 130 1.75 12.40 -14.04
CA PRO A 130 1.84 12.38 -15.50
C PRO A 130 0.69 11.53 -16.06
N TRP A 131 -0.26 12.17 -16.74
CA TRP A 131 -1.45 11.50 -17.29
C TRP A 131 -1.23 11.10 -18.77
N PRO A 132 -1.50 9.85 -19.17
CA PRO A 132 -1.26 9.39 -20.54
C PRO A 132 -2.31 9.95 -21.49
N THR A 133 -1.90 10.48 -22.64
CA THR A 133 -2.83 11.03 -23.64
C THR A 133 -3.63 9.94 -24.36
N THR A 134 -3.10 8.71 -24.39
CA THR A 134 -3.68 7.56 -25.08
C THR A 134 -4.76 6.82 -24.27
N VAL A 135 -4.78 7.00 -22.95
CA VAL A 135 -5.80 6.44 -22.03
C VAL A 135 -6.27 7.55 -21.06
N PRO A 136 -6.91 8.63 -21.59
CA PRO A 136 -7.21 9.83 -20.83
C PRO A 136 -8.16 9.62 -19.65
N GLU A 137 -9.01 8.59 -19.71
CA GLU A 137 -9.93 8.23 -18.61
C GLU A 137 -9.22 7.77 -17.34
N LEU A 138 -7.93 7.38 -17.41
CA LEU A 138 -7.16 7.02 -16.21
C LEU A 138 -7.14 8.17 -15.21
N LYS A 139 -7.15 9.42 -15.65
CA LYS A 139 -7.16 10.58 -14.75
C LYS A 139 -8.36 10.56 -13.81
N ASP A 140 -9.55 10.46 -14.37
CA ASP A 140 -10.78 10.55 -13.59
C ASP A 140 -10.99 9.27 -12.75
N LEU A 141 -10.72 8.09 -13.34
CA LEU A 141 -10.80 6.81 -12.63
C LEU A 141 -9.85 6.74 -11.44
N VAL A 142 -8.60 7.15 -11.62
CA VAL A 142 -7.59 7.13 -10.55
C VAL A 142 -7.94 8.13 -9.45
N ASN A 143 -8.35 9.35 -9.78
CA ASN A 143 -8.74 10.33 -8.77
C ASN A 143 -9.96 9.84 -7.96
N GLN A 144 -10.99 9.31 -8.64
CA GLN A 144 -12.14 8.72 -7.96
C GLN A 144 -11.74 7.53 -7.07
N TRP A 145 -10.83 6.69 -7.54
CA TRP A 145 -10.29 5.56 -6.78
C TRP A 145 -9.54 6.00 -5.52
N LEU A 146 -8.65 6.99 -5.65
CA LEU A 146 -7.89 7.56 -4.55
C LEU A 146 -8.81 8.15 -3.49
N ASP A 147 -9.80 8.94 -3.88
CA ASP A 147 -10.76 9.55 -2.96
C ASP A 147 -11.57 8.47 -2.24
N THR A 148 -12.10 7.51 -2.99
CA THR A 148 -12.93 6.42 -2.44
C THR A 148 -12.15 5.57 -1.43
N LEU A 149 -10.92 5.16 -1.75
CA LEU A 149 -10.11 4.34 -0.85
C LEU A 149 -9.49 5.14 0.31
N THR A 150 -9.37 6.46 0.18
CA THR A 150 -9.01 7.32 1.31
C THR A 150 -10.09 7.22 2.39
N GLU A 151 -11.37 7.35 2.03
CA GLU A 151 -12.47 7.21 2.99
C GLU A 151 -12.52 5.82 3.64
N VAL A 152 -12.40 4.75 2.84
CA VAL A 152 -12.33 3.38 3.38
C VAL A 152 -11.16 3.21 4.35
N GLY A 153 -9.99 3.76 4.02
CA GLY A 153 -8.81 3.70 4.89
C GLY A 153 -9.00 4.49 6.20
N LEU A 154 -9.65 5.65 6.15
CA LEU A 154 -9.97 6.44 7.34
C LEU A 154 -10.98 5.73 8.24
N ASP A 155 -12.00 5.09 7.67
CA ASP A 155 -12.96 4.31 8.44
C ASP A 155 -12.31 3.11 9.15
N LEU A 156 -11.35 2.44 8.49
CA LEU A 156 -10.55 1.40 9.13
C LEU A 156 -9.65 1.95 10.26
N LEU A 157 -9.02 3.11 10.05
CA LEU A 157 -8.22 3.77 11.09
C LEU A 157 -9.04 4.13 12.32
N ARG A 158 -10.27 4.59 12.14
CA ARG A 158 -11.21 4.86 13.24
C ARG A 158 -11.60 3.58 13.97
N ALA A 159 -11.88 2.50 13.24
CA ALA A 159 -12.15 1.19 13.81
C ALA A 159 -10.96 0.64 14.60
N TRP A 160 -9.72 0.81 14.10
CA TRP A 160 -8.52 0.43 14.85
C TRP A 160 -8.32 1.29 16.10
N ALA A 161 -8.50 2.61 16.02
CA ALA A 161 -8.40 3.50 17.17
C ALA A 161 -9.32 3.03 18.30
N GLU A 162 -10.59 2.78 17.99
CA GLU A 162 -11.56 2.25 18.95
C GLU A 162 -11.18 0.87 19.48
N SER A 163 -10.72 -0.03 18.61
CA SER A 163 -10.29 -1.38 19.01
C SER A 163 -9.13 -1.36 20.02
N LEU A 164 -8.32 -0.30 19.97
CA LEU A 164 -7.18 -0.03 20.85
C LEU A 164 -7.55 0.88 22.04
N GLY A 165 -8.85 1.08 22.29
CA GLY A 165 -9.35 1.86 23.43
C GLY A 165 -9.18 3.37 23.29
N GLN A 166 -8.98 3.89 22.08
CA GLN A 166 -8.96 5.32 21.81
C GLN A 166 -10.32 5.82 21.32
N GLU A 167 -10.47 7.14 21.28
CA GLU A 167 -11.57 7.76 20.53
C GLU A 167 -11.45 7.43 19.03
N PRO A 168 -12.57 7.18 18.31
CA PRO A 168 -12.52 6.83 16.90
C PRO A 168 -11.74 7.85 16.04
N ASP A 169 -11.84 9.14 16.34
CA ASP A 169 -11.20 10.22 15.58
C ASP A 169 -9.73 10.50 15.96
N PHE A 170 -9.12 9.64 16.80
CA PHE A 170 -7.76 9.82 17.34
C PHE A 170 -6.71 10.16 16.26
N PHE A 171 -6.85 9.60 15.05
CA PHE A 171 -5.90 9.80 13.96
C PHE A 171 -6.28 10.93 12.99
N ASP A 172 -7.54 11.38 12.95
CA ASP A 172 -8.11 12.18 11.86
C ASP A 172 -7.30 13.46 11.55
N GLY A 173 -6.80 14.13 12.59
CA GLY A 173 -5.96 15.34 12.46
C GLY A 173 -4.68 15.13 11.65
N HIS A 174 -4.18 13.90 11.58
CA HIS A 174 -2.97 13.52 10.83
C HIS A 174 -3.24 13.20 9.36
N PHE A 175 -4.51 13.19 8.93
CA PHE A 175 -4.95 12.88 7.56
C PHE A 175 -5.75 14.02 6.91
N THR A 176 -5.57 15.26 7.37
CA THR A 176 -6.21 16.44 6.76
C THR A 176 -5.73 16.75 5.34
N ARG A 177 -4.52 16.28 4.99
CA ARG A 177 -3.93 16.35 3.66
C ARG A 177 -3.09 15.07 3.47
N PRO A 178 -3.74 13.90 3.37
CA PRO A 178 -3.04 12.63 3.42
C PRO A 178 -2.16 12.45 2.19
N TYR A 179 -1.22 11.52 2.28
CA TYR A 179 -0.37 11.14 1.16
C TYR A 179 -0.78 9.75 0.65
N PRO A 180 -1.75 9.68 -0.28
CA PRO A 180 -2.10 8.41 -0.89
C PRO A 180 -1.13 8.08 -2.03
N LEU A 181 -0.94 6.79 -2.23
CA LEU A 181 -0.23 6.23 -3.36
C LEU A 181 -1.07 5.10 -3.95
N LEU A 182 -1.22 5.11 -5.27
CA LEU A 182 -1.78 4.03 -6.05
C LEU A 182 -0.69 3.46 -6.95
N LYS A 183 -0.64 2.13 -7.07
CA LYS A 183 0.04 1.49 -8.20
C LYS A 183 -0.98 0.76 -9.07
N LEU A 184 -0.88 0.92 -10.38
CA LEU A 184 -1.43 -0.05 -11.33
C LEU A 184 -0.27 -0.96 -11.71
N ALA A 185 -0.32 -2.24 -11.37
CA ALA A 185 0.79 -3.16 -11.60
C ALA A 185 0.41 -4.29 -12.55
N HIS A 186 1.29 -4.60 -13.49
CA HIS A 186 1.18 -5.70 -14.43
C HIS A 186 2.41 -6.62 -14.31
N TYR A 187 2.14 -7.89 -14.09
CA TYR A 187 3.14 -8.96 -14.00
C TYR A 187 3.00 -9.82 -15.25
N PRO A 188 3.87 -9.69 -16.24
CA PRO A 188 3.87 -10.56 -17.41
C PRO A 188 4.34 -11.98 -17.02
N GLY A 189 3.93 -12.98 -17.78
CA GLY A 189 4.35 -14.37 -17.56
C GLY A 189 5.88 -14.52 -17.58
N HIS A 190 6.42 -15.21 -16.58
CA HIS A 190 7.86 -15.41 -16.41
C HIS A 190 8.24 -16.84 -16.82
N ASP A 191 9.26 -16.98 -17.67
CA ASP A 191 9.73 -18.26 -18.20
C ASP A 191 10.78 -18.97 -17.33
N GLY A 192 11.27 -18.30 -16.29
CA GLY A 192 12.29 -18.79 -15.38
C GLY A 192 13.70 -18.32 -15.73
N SER A 193 13.86 -17.45 -16.73
CA SER A 193 15.17 -17.04 -17.25
C SER A 193 15.92 -15.98 -16.42
N GLN A 194 15.23 -15.22 -15.56
CA GLN A 194 15.81 -14.18 -14.70
C GLN A 194 15.48 -14.40 -13.21
N SER A 195 15.83 -13.44 -12.34
CA SER A 195 15.53 -13.50 -10.90
C SER A 195 14.03 -13.75 -10.67
N GLY A 196 13.70 -14.85 -10.00
CA GLY A 196 12.34 -15.38 -9.88
C GLY A 196 11.42 -14.69 -8.87
N GLN A 197 11.50 -13.36 -8.70
CA GLN A 197 10.55 -12.60 -7.86
C GLN A 197 9.66 -11.69 -8.73
N GLY A 198 8.36 -11.66 -8.42
CA GLY A 198 7.47 -10.61 -8.92
C GLY A 198 7.67 -9.34 -8.11
N VAL A 199 7.64 -9.48 -6.77
CA VAL A 199 8.07 -8.48 -5.79
C VAL A 199 8.76 -9.22 -4.66
N GLY A 200 9.93 -8.75 -4.24
CA GLY A 200 10.64 -9.32 -3.09
C GLY A 200 9.84 -9.23 -1.78
N ALA A 201 10.29 -9.96 -0.75
CA ALA A 201 9.75 -9.80 0.59
C ALA A 201 9.92 -8.35 1.06
N HIS A 202 8.88 -7.75 1.64
CA HIS A 202 8.90 -6.40 2.19
C HIS A 202 7.77 -6.16 3.20
N HIS A 203 7.90 -5.07 3.95
CA HIS A 203 6.79 -4.41 4.63
C HIS A 203 6.37 -3.16 3.86
N ASP A 204 5.14 -2.72 4.07
CA ASP A 204 4.68 -1.43 3.59
C ASP A 204 5.01 -0.31 4.59
N PRO A 205 5.60 0.82 4.16
CA PRO A 205 6.08 1.86 5.08
C PRO A 205 4.97 2.77 5.65
N GLY A 206 3.76 2.71 5.08
CA GLY A 206 2.63 3.57 5.43
C GLY A 206 1.90 3.13 6.71
N VAL A 207 0.61 3.48 6.81
CA VAL A 207 -0.25 3.01 7.93
C VAL A 207 -1.07 1.79 7.56
N LEU A 208 -1.55 1.72 6.32
CA LEU A 208 -2.30 0.60 5.79
C LEU A 208 -2.19 0.54 4.27
N THR A 209 -2.45 -0.64 3.73
CA THR A 209 -2.58 -0.90 2.31
C THR A 209 -3.93 -1.58 2.03
N LEU A 210 -4.60 -1.15 0.96
CA LEU A 210 -5.76 -1.82 0.37
C LEU A 210 -5.34 -2.34 -1.02
N LEU A 211 -5.20 -3.64 -1.16
CA LEU A 211 -4.82 -4.30 -2.40
C LEU A 211 -6.04 -4.94 -3.05
N LEU A 212 -6.34 -4.54 -4.29
CA LEU A 212 -7.26 -5.28 -5.14
C LEU A 212 -6.47 -6.13 -6.16
N PRO A 213 -6.33 -7.45 -5.94
CA PRO A 213 -5.74 -8.34 -6.92
C PRO A 213 -6.77 -8.72 -8.00
N GLU A 214 -6.31 -8.95 -9.24
CA GLU A 214 -7.17 -9.45 -10.31
C GLU A 214 -7.71 -10.85 -9.97
N GLN A 215 -9.00 -11.08 -10.22
CA GLN A 215 -9.63 -12.37 -10.00
C GLN A 215 -8.98 -13.48 -10.83
N GLY A 216 -8.78 -14.65 -10.21
CA GLY A 216 -8.12 -15.79 -10.85
C GLY A 216 -6.59 -15.65 -11.00
N SER A 217 -6.00 -14.54 -10.53
CA SER A 217 -4.54 -14.43 -10.42
C SER A 217 -4.01 -15.14 -9.17
N ALA A 218 -2.71 -15.43 -9.16
CA ALA A 218 -2.01 -16.03 -8.02
C ALA A 218 -0.68 -15.31 -7.77
N GLY A 219 -0.04 -15.58 -6.63
CA GLY A 219 1.35 -15.23 -6.38
C GLY A 219 1.59 -14.33 -5.17
N LEU A 220 0.57 -13.64 -4.64
CA LEU A 220 0.72 -12.93 -3.36
C LEU A 220 0.94 -13.96 -2.25
N GLN A 221 1.99 -13.76 -1.47
CA GLN A 221 2.29 -14.57 -0.30
C GLN A 221 2.52 -13.69 0.91
N VAL A 222 1.99 -14.10 2.05
CA VAL A 222 2.14 -13.43 3.36
C VAL A 222 2.93 -14.35 4.28
N GLU A 223 3.83 -13.80 5.08
CA GLU A 223 4.59 -14.57 6.06
C GLU A 223 3.76 -14.83 7.32
N ASN A 224 3.77 -16.08 7.79
CA ASN A 224 3.15 -16.50 9.04
C ASN A 224 4.12 -17.39 9.84
N GLU A 225 3.78 -17.79 11.07
CA GLU A 225 4.64 -18.57 11.99
C GLU A 225 5.22 -19.86 11.38
N GLY A 226 4.57 -20.42 10.34
CA GLY A 226 5.00 -21.63 9.63
C GLY A 226 5.60 -21.40 8.24
N GLY A 227 5.83 -20.16 7.82
CA GLY A 227 6.34 -19.78 6.50
C GLY A 227 5.35 -18.97 5.66
N TRP A 228 5.50 -19.03 4.34
CA TRP A 228 4.71 -18.25 3.39
C TRP A 228 3.35 -18.92 3.11
N ILE A 229 2.26 -18.17 3.24
CA ILE A 229 0.90 -18.59 2.88
C ILE A 229 0.47 -17.90 1.59
N ASP A 230 -0.14 -18.64 0.67
CA ASP A 230 -0.73 -18.08 -0.55
C ASP A 230 -2.04 -17.34 -0.23
N VAL A 231 -2.18 -16.13 -0.80
CA VAL A 231 -3.37 -15.29 -0.65
C VAL A 231 -4.09 -15.22 -1.99
N GLU A 232 -5.14 -16.02 -2.11
CA GLU A 232 -5.95 -16.10 -3.32
C GLU A 232 -6.93 -14.92 -3.44
N PRO A 233 -7.09 -14.31 -4.62
CA PRO A 233 -8.11 -13.28 -4.82
C PRO A 233 -9.52 -13.79 -4.52
N LEU A 234 -10.25 -13.06 -3.67
CA LEU A 234 -11.69 -13.28 -3.45
C LEU A 234 -12.51 -12.24 -4.23
N PRO A 235 -13.63 -12.62 -4.88
CA PRO A 235 -14.48 -11.68 -5.62
C PRO A 235 -14.96 -10.53 -4.76
N ASN A 236 -14.76 -9.30 -5.21
CA ASN A 236 -15.19 -8.08 -4.50
C ASN A 236 -14.69 -8.00 -3.04
N HIS A 237 -13.42 -8.37 -2.82
CA HIS A 237 -12.72 -8.17 -1.55
C HIS A 237 -11.39 -7.48 -1.79
N PHE A 238 -11.01 -6.57 -0.89
CA PHE A 238 -9.62 -6.12 -0.80
C PHE A 238 -8.83 -7.05 0.11
N VAL A 239 -7.55 -7.24 -0.17
CA VAL A 239 -6.57 -7.69 0.83
C VAL A 239 -6.06 -6.44 1.54
N VAL A 240 -6.19 -6.41 2.86
CA VAL A 240 -5.75 -5.27 3.69
C VAL A 240 -4.62 -5.70 4.60
N ASN A 241 -3.61 -4.84 4.73
CA ASN A 241 -2.54 -5.03 5.71
C ASN A 241 -2.13 -3.76 6.44
N ILE A 242 -1.56 -3.97 7.62
CA ILE A 242 -0.94 -2.93 8.44
C ILE A 242 0.42 -2.55 7.85
N GLY A 243 0.72 -1.25 7.88
CA GLY A 243 2.04 -0.72 7.53
C GLY A 243 2.89 -0.42 8.75
N GLU A 244 4.21 -0.29 8.52
CA GLU A 244 5.24 -0.09 9.54
C GLU A 244 4.98 1.13 10.43
N LEU A 245 4.38 2.19 9.89
CA LEU A 245 4.12 3.40 10.68
C LEU A 245 3.05 3.17 11.75
N LEU A 246 2.03 2.36 11.46
CA LEU A 246 0.98 2.00 12.42
C LEU A 246 1.45 0.93 13.41
N GLU A 247 2.27 -0.02 12.97
CA GLU A 247 2.97 -0.94 13.88
C GLU A 247 3.82 -0.16 14.89
N ALA A 248 4.65 0.78 14.42
CA ALA A 248 5.48 1.61 15.28
C ALA A 248 4.63 2.49 16.23
N ALA A 249 3.50 3.02 15.77
CA ALA A 249 2.59 3.83 16.59
C ALA A 249 1.97 3.03 17.75
N THR A 250 1.74 1.74 17.54
CA THR A 250 1.12 0.82 18.50
C THR A 250 2.14 -0.01 19.29
N ASP A 251 3.40 0.39 19.27
CA ASP A 251 4.50 -0.32 19.95
C ASP A 251 4.61 -1.80 19.55
N GLY A 252 4.36 -2.08 18.27
CA GLY A 252 4.39 -3.42 17.71
C GLY A 252 3.13 -4.24 17.95
N TYR A 253 2.10 -3.69 18.61
CA TYR A 253 0.88 -4.44 18.92
C TYR A 253 0.11 -4.81 17.64
N LEU A 254 -0.09 -3.87 16.72
CA LEU A 254 -0.57 -4.20 15.37
C LEU A 254 0.62 -4.55 14.49
N LYS A 255 0.57 -5.67 13.76
CA LYS A 255 1.73 -6.24 13.08
C LYS A 255 1.81 -5.85 11.61
N ALA A 256 2.91 -5.23 11.20
CA ALA A 256 3.26 -5.08 9.79
C ALA A 256 3.96 -6.36 9.32
N THR A 257 3.28 -7.16 8.49
CA THR A 257 3.76 -8.51 8.15
C THR A 257 4.49 -8.54 6.82
N PRO A 258 5.65 -9.24 6.72
CA PRO A 258 6.32 -9.47 5.46
C PRO A 258 5.40 -10.13 4.44
N HIS A 259 5.40 -9.58 3.23
CA HIS A 259 4.69 -10.14 2.11
C HIS A 259 5.54 -10.03 0.84
N ARG A 260 5.27 -10.91 -0.13
CA ARG A 260 5.98 -10.96 -1.42
C ARG A 260 5.02 -11.34 -2.55
N VAL A 261 5.47 -11.20 -3.79
CA VAL A 261 4.73 -11.66 -4.96
C VAL A 261 5.61 -12.57 -5.80
N LEU A 262 5.15 -13.78 -6.06
CA LEU A 262 5.74 -14.68 -7.04
C LEU A 262 5.34 -14.26 -8.46
N PRO A 263 6.24 -14.36 -9.45
CA PRO A 263 5.89 -14.04 -10.82
C PRO A 263 4.91 -15.09 -11.38
N PRO A 264 3.94 -14.70 -12.24
CA PRO A 264 3.01 -15.63 -12.85
C PRO A 264 3.74 -16.55 -13.84
N GLY A 265 3.21 -17.77 -14.02
CA GLY A 265 3.80 -18.76 -14.90
C GLY A 265 3.77 -18.37 -16.39
N PRO A 266 4.52 -19.08 -17.26
CA PRO A 266 4.56 -18.81 -18.69
C PRO A 266 3.16 -18.80 -19.32
N GLY A 267 2.90 -17.84 -20.21
CA GLY A 267 1.62 -17.73 -20.91
C GLY A 267 0.45 -17.19 -20.08
N THR A 268 0.72 -16.75 -18.85
CA THR A 268 -0.27 -16.07 -17.98
C THR A 268 0.18 -14.64 -17.69
N SER A 269 -0.71 -13.83 -17.12
CA SER A 269 -0.39 -12.49 -16.62
C SER A 269 -1.21 -12.21 -15.37
N ARG A 270 -0.76 -11.27 -14.55
CA ARG A 270 -1.48 -10.81 -13.36
C ARG A 270 -1.54 -9.30 -13.34
N TYR A 271 -2.72 -8.76 -13.04
CA TYR A 271 -2.88 -7.35 -12.69
C TYR A 271 -3.19 -7.19 -11.20
N SER A 272 -2.77 -6.07 -10.62
CA SER A 272 -3.17 -5.71 -9.26
C SER A 272 -3.11 -4.21 -9.02
N ILE A 273 -3.97 -3.74 -8.12
CA ILE A 273 -4.16 -2.32 -7.82
C ILE A 273 -3.95 -2.10 -6.31
N PRO A 274 -2.71 -2.04 -5.81
CA PRO A 274 -2.46 -1.65 -4.42
C PRO A 274 -2.62 -0.13 -4.25
N TYR A 275 -3.35 0.23 -3.21
CA TYR A 275 -3.49 1.57 -2.69
C TYR A 275 -2.86 1.63 -1.30
N PHE A 276 -1.98 2.59 -1.06
CA PHE A 276 -1.28 2.80 0.19
C PHE A 276 -1.74 4.13 0.78
N LEU A 277 -2.22 4.09 2.03
CA LEU A 277 -2.55 5.29 2.77
C LEU A 277 -1.40 5.64 3.72
N ALA A 278 -0.95 6.89 3.65
CA ALA A 278 -0.04 7.47 4.62
C ALA A 278 -0.60 8.81 5.15
N PRO A 279 -0.25 9.20 6.39
CA PRO A 279 -0.58 10.51 6.94
C PRO A 279 -0.04 11.66 6.08
N ASN A 280 -0.40 12.89 6.43
CA ASN A 280 0.27 14.08 5.90
C ASN A 280 1.79 13.90 5.97
N LEU A 281 2.54 14.30 4.94
CA LEU A 281 3.99 14.08 4.92
C LEU A 281 4.71 14.77 6.09
N ASP A 282 4.23 15.94 6.52
CA ASP A 282 4.77 16.67 7.68
C ASP A 282 4.28 16.11 9.03
N SER A 283 3.39 15.11 9.02
CA SER A 283 2.83 14.52 10.23
C SER A 283 3.91 13.80 11.02
N ARG A 284 4.07 14.21 12.29
CA ARG A 284 4.61 13.34 13.32
C ARG A 284 3.47 12.44 13.80
N PHE A 285 3.47 11.20 13.34
CA PHE A 285 2.39 10.25 13.63
C PHE A 285 2.39 9.92 15.13
N PRO A 286 1.21 9.90 15.80
CA PRO A 286 1.14 9.83 17.25
C PRO A 286 1.41 8.41 17.74
N ARG A 287 1.95 8.30 18.95
CA ARG A 287 1.97 7.03 19.69
C ARG A 287 0.58 6.76 20.25
N VAL A 288 0.13 5.51 20.19
CA VAL A 288 -1.16 5.08 20.72
C VAL A 288 -1.00 4.66 22.18
N PRO A 289 -1.63 5.33 23.16
CA PRO A 289 -1.64 4.88 24.55
C PRO A 289 -2.48 3.61 24.72
N LEU A 290 -1.84 2.45 24.72
CA LEU A 290 -2.55 1.17 24.83
C LEU A 290 -3.10 0.92 26.24
N PRO A 291 -4.32 0.33 26.37
CA PRO A 291 -4.79 -0.28 27.62
C PRO A 291 -3.78 -1.28 28.19
N GLY A 292 -3.75 -1.43 29.51
CA GLY A 292 -2.68 -2.17 30.22
C GLY A 292 -2.53 -3.62 29.76
N GLU A 293 -3.63 -4.29 29.44
CA GLU A 293 -3.67 -5.65 28.91
C GLU A 293 -3.08 -5.77 27.50
N LEU A 294 -3.28 -4.76 26.65
CA LEU A 294 -2.72 -4.73 25.29
C LEU A 294 -1.24 -4.35 25.33
N ALA A 295 -0.90 -3.35 26.15
CA ALA A 295 0.48 -2.91 26.36
C ALA A 295 1.37 -4.05 26.91
N ALA A 296 0.83 -4.92 27.77
CA ALA A 296 1.57 -6.04 28.35
C ALA A 296 2.02 -7.11 27.33
N VAL A 297 1.40 -7.16 26.15
CA VAL A 297 1.74 -8.11 25.08
C VAL A 297 2.28 -7.44 23.82
N ALA A 298 2.47 -6.12 23.83
CA ALA A 298 3.12 -5.41 22.75
C ALA A 298 4.62 -5.78 22.74
N PRO A 299 5.19 -6.22 21.62
CA PRO A 299 6.59 -6.64 21.55
C PRO A 299 7.58 -5.46 21.67
N GLY A 300 7.08 -4.23 21.64
CA GLY A 300 7.89 -3.02 21.56
C GLY A 300 8.13 -2.61 20.10
N ARG A 301 8.62 -1.38 19.93
CA ARG A 301 8.92 -0.83 18.60
C ARG A 301 9.84 -1.76 17.78
N GLY A 302 9.32 -2.23 16.65
CA GLY A 302 10.08 -2.93 15.63
C GLY A 302 11.09 -2.05 14.91
N ARG A 303 11.90 -2.69 14.07
CA ARG A 303 12.75 -2.04 13.07
C ARG A 303 12.24 -2.44 11.70
N ASP A 304 12.51 -1.63 10.68
CA ASP A 304 12.25 -2.06 9.31
C ASP A 304 13.11 -3.28 8.93
N MET A 305 12.84 -3.89 7.78
CA MET A 305 13.57 -5.11 7.38
C MET A 305 15.08 -4.90 7.16
N HIS A 306 15.54 -3.65 7.10
CA HIS A 306 16.97 -3.30 7.03
C HIS A 306 17.58 -3.05 8.42
N GLY A 307 16.81 -3.25 9.49
CA GLY A 307 17.22 -3.00 10.86
C GLY A 307 17.25 -1.50 11.22
N GLU A 308 16.63 -0.63 10.43
CA GLU A 308 16.57 0.80 10.68
C GLU A 308 15.34 1.13 11.54
N GLU A 309 15.46 2.16 12.39
CA GLU A 309 14.31 2.65 13.13
C GLU A 309 13.30 3.32 12.17
N ILE A 310 12.03 3.00 12.33
CA ILE A 310 10.92 3.68 11.65
C ILE A 310 10.79 5.07 12.28
N PHE A 311 10.91 6.15 11.53
CA PHE A 311 10.80 7.51 12.09
C PHE A 311 9.35 7.84 12.47
N ASP A 312 9.14 8.74 13.44
CA ASP A 312 7.78 9.21 13.74
C ASP A 312 7.24 10.16 12.65
N ILE A 313 8.11 10.72 11.81
CA ILE A 313 7.72 11.66 10.74
C ILE A 313 7.41 10.86 9.47
N SER A 314 6.14 10.86 9.05
CA SER A 314 5.64 10.08 7.91
C SER A 314 6.47 10.31 6.65
N GLY A 315 6.64 11.58 6.25
CA GLY A 315 7.33 11.94 5.02
C GLY A 315 8.80 11.50 5.00
N ARG A 316 9.46 11.42 6.16
CA ARG A 316 10.84 10.93 6.23
C ARG A 316 10.93 9.44 5.89
N ASN A 317 9.99 8.62 6.39
CA ASN A 317 9.91 7.20 6.02
C ASN A 317 9.57 7.04 4.53
N THR A 318 8.58 7.78 4.04
CA THR A 318 8.17 7.72 2.63
C THR A 318 9.31 8.12 1.69
N LEU A 319 10.04 9.19 2.01
CA LEU A 319 11.18 9.65 1.21
C LEU A 319 12.30 8.61 1.22
N LYS A 320 12.66 8.07 2.39
CA LYS A 320 13.66 7.00 2.51
C LYS A 320 13.30 5.80 1.63
N ALA A 321 12.05 5.36 1.65
CA ALA A 321 11.58 4.25 0.82
C ALA A 321 11.69 4.56 -0.69
N ARG A 322 11.29 5.77 -1.12
CA ARG A 322 11.36 6.18 -2.54
C ARG A 322 12.77 6.29 -3.07
N LEU A 323 13.69 6.86 -2.29
CA LEU A 323 15.10 6.97 -2.68
C LEU A 323 15.73 5.60 -2.96
N ARG A 324 15.37 4.58 -2.16
CA ARG A 324 15.86 3.20 -2.34
C ARG A 324 15.21 2.47 -3.51
N ALA A 325 13.89 2.55 -3.64
CA ALA A 325 13.14 1.78 -4.63
C ALA A 325 13.29 2.31 -6.07
N HIS A 326 13.64 3.59 -6.24
CA HIS A 326 13.76 4.26 -7.53
C HIS A 326 15.15 4.88 -7.72
N PRO A 327 16.21 4.06 -7.87
CA PRO A 327 17.59 4.55 -7.88
C PRO A 327 17.89 5.48 -9.07
N GLU A 328 17.27 5.24 -10.23
CA GLU A 328 17.51 6.04 -11.44
C GLU A 328 16.86 7.43 -11.35
N THR A 329 15.59 7.51 -10.97
CA THR A 329 14.90 8.78 -10.68
C THR A 329 15.63 9.56 -9.57
N THR A 330 16.12 8.85 -8.55
CA THR A 330 16.90 9.43 -7.46
C THR A 330 18.22 10.01 -7.96
N ALA A 331 18.99 9.28 -8.76
CA ALA A 331 20.22 9.78 -9.35
C ALA A 331 19.99 11.03 -10.23
N ARG A 332 18.84 11.10 -10.92
CA ARG A 332 18.51 12.20 -11.82
C ARG A 332 18.07 13.48 -11.11
N TYR A 333 17.26 13.38 -10.05
CA TYR A 333 16.64 14.56 -9.42
C TYR A 333 17.06 14.81 -7.96
N HIS A 334 17.50 13.77 -7.25
CA HIS A 334 17.63 13.79 -5.78
C HIS A 334 18.96 13.20 -5.28
N ALA A 335 20.01 13.22 -6.09
CA ALA A 335 21.31 12.62 -5.74
C ALA A 335 21.89 13.22 -4.45
N ASP A 336 21.86 14.55 -4.32
CA ASP A 336 22.35 15.25 -3.12
C ASP A 336 21.52 14.91 -1.88
N LEU A 337 20.20 14.77 -2.05
CA LEU A 337 19.29 14.41 -0.97
C LEU A 337 19.54 12.97 -0.51
N ALA A 338 19.72 12.03 -1.44
CA ALA A 338 20.08 10.65 -1.12
C ALA A 338 21.41 10.56 -0.35
N ALA A 339 22.43 11.30 -0.79
CA ALA A 339 23.73 11.34 -0.11
C ALA A 339 23.65 11.94 1.30
N SER A 340 22.73 12.89 1.55
CA SER A 340 22.54 13.49 2.88
C SER A 340 21.83 12.59 3.89
N LEU A 341 21.16 11.53 3.42
CA LEU A 341 20.35 10.62 4.23
C LEU A 341 20.96 9.23 4.41
N ALA A 342 22.03 8.91 3.68
CA ALA A 342 22.79 7.66 3.77
C ALA A 342 23.77 7.67 4.95
#